data_AF-A0A7X5DZL4-F1
#
_entry.id   AF-A0A7X5DZL4-F1
#
_cell.length_a   1.000
_cell.length_b   1.000
_cell.length_c   1.000
_cell.angle_alpha   90.00
_cell.angle_beta   90.00
_cell.angle_gamma   90.00
#
_symmetry.space_group_name_H-M   'P 1'
#
loop_
_entity.id
_entity.type
_entity.pdbx_description
1 polymer ?
#
loop_
_entity_poly.entity_id
_entity_poly.type
_entity_poly.pdbx_seq_one_letter_code
_entity_poly.pdbx_strand_id
1 'polypeptide(L)'
;MAYADYGFYTGVYLGDLISETDFPRLAERASEYLSGATGGASDALAGKGETQLQKATCAIAEVLQDEARMSAASFPADQRVSSETVGSHSVSYGSGGLSSAQLEYLEARKREILLLYLGRLFRVKSYPCTHRK
;
A
#
# COMPACT_ATOMS: atom_id res chain seq x y z
N MET A 1 13.19 6.40 3.02
CA MET A 1 13.33 7.16 1.76
C MET A 1 12.38 6.53 0.78
N ALA A 2 11.39 7.30 0.35
CA ALA A 2 10.40 6.86 -0.61
C ALA A 2 11.06 6.56 -1.96
N TYR A 3 10.55 5.53 -2.66
CA TYR A 3 11.05 5.20 -3.99
C TYR A 3 10.57 6.18 -5.07
N ALA A 4 9.49 6.92 -4.81
CA ALA A 4 8.84 7.81 -5.78
C ALA A 4 8.59 9.21 -5.21
N ASP A 5 8.80 10.23 -6.04
CA ASP A 5 8.52 11.63 -5.77
C ASP A 5 7.16 12.09 -6.33
N TYR A 6 6.65 13.22 -5.84
CA TYR A 6 5.38 13.78 -6.32
C TYR A 6 5.43 14.14 -7.82
N GLY A 7 6.59 14.57 -8.34
CA GLY A 7 6.77 14.82 -9.77
C GLY A 7 6.63 13.55 -10.63
N PHE A 8 7.03 12.39 -10.10
CA PHE A 8 6.81 11.11 -10.78
C PHE A 8 5.33 10.72 -10.73
N TYR A 9 4.68 10.94 -9.58
CA TYR A 9 3.25 10.65 -9.39
C TYR A 9 2.37 11.39 -10.40
N THR A 10 2.60 12.69 -10.57
CA THR A 10 1.78 13.51 -11.48
C THR A 10 2.26 13.44 -12.93
N GLY A 11 3.56 13.32 -13.17
CA GLY A 11 4.14 13.38 -14.53
C GLY A 11 4.26 12.04 -15.26
N VAL A 12 4.48 10.93 -14.54
CA VAL A 12 4.74 9.60 -15.16
C VAL A 12 3.64 8.61 -14.81
N TYR A 13 3.24 8.56 -13.54
CA TYR A 13 2.15 7.71 -13.08
C TYR A 13 0.78 8.29 -13.45
N LEU A 14 0.68 9.62 -13.60
CA LEU A 14 -0.52 10.37 -13.97
C LEU A 14 -1.66 10.22 -12.93
N GLY A 15 -1.32 10.17 -11.65
CA GLY A 15 -2.30 10.11 -10.56
C GLY A 15 -2.81 11.49 -10.14
N ASP A 16 -4.06 11.56 -9.69
CA ASP A 16 -4.78 12.78 -9.31
C ASP A 16 -5.44 12.71 -7.92
N LEU A 17 -5.31 11.59 -7.22
CA LEU A 17 -6.04 11.28 -5.99
C LEU A 17 -5.44 11.90 -4.72
N ILE A 18 -4.12 12.12 -4.72
CA ILE A 18 -3.31 12.53 -3.57
C ILE A 18 -2.80 13.98 -3.75
N SER A 19 -2.90 14.78 -2.68
CA SER A 19 -2.34 16.14 -2.63
C SER A 19 -0.82 16.12 -2.49
N GLU A 20 -0.13 17.17 -2.96
CA GLU A 20 1.32 17.30 -2.84
C GLU A 20 1.80 17.24 -1.37
N THR A 21 1.01 17.78 -0.44
CA THR A 21 1.36 17.81 0.99
C THR A 21 1.24 16.44 1.65
N ASP A 22 0.30 15.61 1.22
CA ASP A 22 0.07 14.27 1.79
C ASP A 22 0.94 13.20 1.14
N PHE A 23 1.38 13.44 -0.10
CA PHE A 23 2.10 12.45 -0.89
C PHE A 23 3.39 11.93 -0.23
N PRO A 24 4.31 12.77 0.31
CA PRO A 24 5.55 12.27 0.92
C PRO A 24 5.30 11.28 2.06
N ARG A 25 4.30 11.56 2.89
CA ARG A 25 3.91 10.68 4.01
C ARG A 25 3.39 9.33 3.54
N LEU A 26 2.57 9.33 2.48
CA LEU A 26 2.00 8.10 1.91
C LEU A 26 3.05 7.31 1.13
N ALA A 27 3.95 8.00 0.43
CA ALA A 27 5.02 7.40 -0.36
C ALA A 27 6.05 6.67 0.52
N GLU A 28 6.43 7.23 1.67
CA GLU A 28 7.29 6.53 2.65
C GLU A 28 6.62 5.25 3.16
N ARG A 29 5.36 5.33 3.61
CA ARG A 29 4.60 4.15 4.09
C ARG A 29 4.45 3.07 3.00
N ALA A 30 4.19 3.49 1.76
CA ALA A 30 4.11 2.59 0.62
C ALA A 30 5.46 1.92 0.34
N SER A 31 6.56 2.66 0.48
CA SER A 31 7.92 2.15 0.26
C SER A 31 8.33 1.14 1.32
N GLU A 32 8.01 1.39 2.60
CA GLU A 32 8.19 0.42 3.68
C GLU A 32 7.40 -0.87 3.42
N TYR A 33 6.14 -0.75 2.99
CA TYR A 33 5.31 -1.91 2.63
C TYR A 33 5.93 -2.73 1.49
N LEU A 34 6.45 -2.06 0.45
CA LEU A 34 7.11 -2.70 -0.68
C LEU A 34 8.42 -3.38 -0.27
N SER A 35 9.23 -2.74 0.57
CA SER A 35 10.46 -3.34 1.09
C SER A 35 10.14 -4.60 1.91
N GLY A 36 9.13 -4.54 2.78
CA GLY A 36 8.65 -5.70 3.54
C GLY A 36 8.09 -6.81 2.65
N ALA A 37 7.31 -6.48 1.62
CA ALA A 37 6.73 -7.44 0.69
C ALA A 37 7.78 -8.15 -0.19
N THR A 38 8.87 -7.45 -0.51
CA THR A 38 9.97 -7.98 -1.35
C THR A 38 11.13 -8.57 -0.52
N GLY A 39 11.10 -8.43 0.80
CA GLY A 39 12.17 -8.87 1.70
C GLY A 39 13.48 -8.09 1.51
N GLY A 40 13.38 -6.80 1.17
CA GLY A 40 14.53 -5.92 0.93
C GLY A 40 15.16 -6.03 -0.46
N ALA A 41 14.62 -6.90 -1.34
CA ALA A 41 15.13 -7.05 -2.70
C ALA A 41 14.76 -5.86 -3.62
N SER A 42 13.81 -5.02 -3.19
CA SER A 42 13.48 -3.74 -3.84
C SER A 42 14.66 -2.79 -3.92
N ASP A 43 15.55 -2.79 -2.92
CA ASP A 43 16.68 -1.85 -2.82
C ASP A 43 17.78 -2.13 -3.86
N ALA A 44 17.78 -3.33 -4.44
CA ALA A 44 18.73 -3.75 -5.46
C ALA A 44 18.22 -3.57 -6.90
N LEU A 45 16.99 -3.07 -7.09
CA LEU A 45 16.42 -2.85 -8.43
C LEU A 45 17.04 -1.62 -9.09
N ALA A 46 17.43 -1.75 -10.35
CA ALA A 46 17.93 -0.64 -11.17
C ALA A 46 17.25 -0.59 -12.55
N GLY A 47 17.18 0.59 -13.14
CA GLY A 47 16.68 0.81 -14.50
C GLY A 47 15.18 0.50 -14.62
N LYS A 48 14.80 -0.46 -15.46
CA LYS A 48 13.37 -0.78 -15.68
C LYS A 48 12.67 -1.29 -14.43
N GLY A 49 13.39 -1.96 -13.53
CA GLY A 49 12.84 -2.45 -12.26
C GLY A 49 12.53 -1.32 -11.28
N GLU A 50 13.36 -0.28 -11.28
CA GLU A 50 13.17 0.92 -10.45
C GLU A 50 11.92 1.70 -10.87
N THR A 51 11.69 1.87 -12.18
CA THR A 51 10.46 2.52 -12.68
C THR A 51 9.20 1.71 -12.31
N GLN A 52 9.29 0.37 -12.29
CA GLN A 52 8.18 -0.48 -11.84
C GLN A 52 7.95 -0.34 -10.33
N LEU A 53 9.00 -0.24 -9.53
CA LEU A 53 8.93 0.01 -8.10
C LEU A 53 8.32 1.38 -7.78
N GLN A 54 8.70 2.42 -8.52
CA GLN A 54 8.12 3.75 -8.43
C GLN A 54 6.61 3.74 -8.71
N LYS A 55 6.18 3.07 -9.80
CA LYS A 55 4.75 2.92 -10.12
C LYS A 55 3.99 2.12 -9.06
N ALA A 56 4.59 1.06 -8.52
CA ALA A 56 3.99 0.29 -7.43
C ALA A 56 3.83 1.16 -6.17
N THR A 57 4.80 2.02 -5.87
CA THR A 57 4.77 2.94 -4.72
C THR A 57 3.61 3.92 -4.85
N CYS A 58 3.46 4.54 -6.04
CA CYS A 58 2.33 5.43 -6.34
C CYS A 58 0.99 4.73 -6.18
N ALA A 59 0.83 3.53 -6.76
CA ALA A 59 -0.41 2.77 -6.68
C ALA A 59 -0.78 2.38 -5.24
N ILE A 60 0.20 1.96 -4.42
CA ILE A 60 -0.04 1.64 -3.01
C ILE A 60 -0.35 2.90 -2.21
N ALA A 61 0.30 4.04 -2.50
CA ALA A 61 0.01 5.31 -1.85
C ALA A 61 -1.47 5.71 -2.04
N GLU A 62 -2.06 5.47 -3.22
CA GLU A 62 -3.48 5.71 -3.45
C GLU A 62 -4.38 4.79 -2.63
N VAL A 63 -4.03 3.50 -2.51
CA VAL A 63 -4.78 2.57 -1.65
C VAL A 63 -4.70 2.98 -0.17
N LEU A 64 -3.54 3.48 0.29
CA LEU A 64 -3.40 4.00 1.64
C LEU A 64 -4.21 5.28 1.87
N GLN A 65 -4.37 6.11 0.84
CA GLN A 65 -5.25 7.28 0.88
C GLN A 65 -6.72 6.87 0.96
N ASP A 66 -7.13 5.87 0.18
CA ASP A 66 -8.48 5.31 0.24
C ASP A 66 -8.76 4.68 1.61
N GLU A 67 -7.81 3.94 2.18
CA GLU A 67 -7.89 3.39 3.54
C GLU A 67 -8.10 4.50 4.59
N ALA A 68 -7.35 5.60 4.50
CA ALA A 68 -7.51 6.76 5.37
C ALA A 68 -8.89 7.43 5.21
N ARG A 69 -9.43 7.50 3.99
CA ARG A 69 -10.77 8.04 3.70
C ARG A 69 -11.87 7.14 4.23
N MET A 70 -11.78 5.82 4.00
CA MET A 70 -12.78 4.86 4.46
C MET A 70 -12.82 4.75 5.99
N SER A 71 -11.64 4.81 6.63
CA SER A 71 -11.56 4.85 8.10
C SER A 71 -12.15 6.14 8.64
N ALA A 72 -11.81 7.31 8.07
CA ALA A 72 -12.41 8.58 8.47
C ALA A 72 -13.94 8.61 8.28
N ALA A 73 -14.46 8.00 7.21
CA ALA A 73 -15.90 7.90 6.97
C ALA A 73 -16.62 6.96 7.96
N SER A 74 -15.89 6.00 8.53
CA SER A 74 -16.42 5.06 9.54
C SER A 74 -16.48 5.67 10.95
N PHE A 75 -15.79 6.79 11.20
CA PHE A 75 -15.74 7.49 12.49
C PHE A 75 -16.21 8.95 12.36
N PRO A 76 -17.46 9.30 12.74
CA PRO A 76 -17.83 10.69 12.92
C PRO A 76 -17.10 11.29 14.14
N ALA A 77 -16.01 12.02 13.90
CA ALA A 77 -15.30 13.05 14.68
C ALA A 77 -15.08 12.95 16.23
N ASP A 78 -15.75 12.08 16.98
CA ASP A 78 -15.84 12.15 18.45
C ASP A 78 -15.15 11.00 19.20
N GLN A 79 -14.19 10.33 18.58
CA GLN A 79 -13.34 9.37 19.30
C GLN A 79 -11.96 9.29 18.67
N ARG A 80 -11.19 10.37 18.86
CA ARG A 80 -9.73 10.31 18.75
C ARG A 80 -9.22 9.65 20.02
N VAL A 81 -8.44 8.57 19.91
CA VAL A 81 -7.13 8.39 20.57
C VAL A 81 -6.57 6.97 20.41
N SER A 82 -5.27 6.95 20.10
CA SER A 82 -4.20 5.98 20.38
C SER A 82 -4.41 4.49 20.09
N SER A 83 -3.67 3.98 19.11
CA SER A 83 -2.36 3.39 19.44
C SER A 83 -1.53 3.12 18.18
N GLU A 84 -0.26 3.50 18.25
CA GLU A 84 0.79 3.07 17.34
C GLU A 84 1.26 1.68 17.77
N THR A 85 1.31 0.71 16.86
CA THR A 85 2.41 -0.28 16.83
C THR A 85 2.63 -0.73 15.38
N VAL A 86 3.86 -0.49 14.91
CA VAL A 86 4.42 -0.91 13.63
C VAL A 86 5.00 -2.31 13.82
N GLY A 87 4.61 -3.28 12.99
CA GLY A 87 5.31 -4.57 12.95
C GLY A 87 4.41 -5.78 12.67
N SER A 88 4.58 -6.33 11.47
CA SER A 88 4.21 -7.71 11.08
C SER A 88 2.77 -8.16 11.34
N HIS A 89 1.93 -7.87 10.35
CA HIS A 89 0.84 -8.70 9.81
C HIS A 89 0.03 -9.61 10.76
N SER A 90 -1.28 -9.33 10.77
CA SER A 90 -2.40 -10.09 11.35
C SER A 90 -2.73 -9.75 12.80
N VAL A 91 -3.57 -8.72 12.98
CA VAL A 91 -4.49 -8.77 14.11
C VAL A 91 -5.92 -8.47 13.67
N SER A 92 -6.79 -9.46 13.85
CA SER A 92 -8.23 -9.33 13.83
C SER A 92 -8.67 -8.57 15.08
N TYR A 93 -8.67 -7.24 15.03
CA TYR A 93 -9.27 -6.43 16.10
C TYR A 93 -10.70 -6.08 15.74
N GLY A 94 -11.65 -6.81 16.33
CA GLY A 94 -13.01 -6.33 16.48
C GLY A 94 -13.00 -5.09 17.38
N SER A 95 -12.92 -3.90 16.78
CA SER A 95 -13.25 -2.62 17.42
C SER A 95 -13.34 -1.53 16.33
N GLY A 96 -14.58 -1.26 15.89
CA GLY A 96 -15.01 0.04 15.35
C GLY A 96 -14.40 0.59 14.06
N GLY A 97 -13.39 -0.01 13.43
CA GLY A 97 -12.74 0.53 12.23
C GLY A 97 -12.73 -0.46 11.07
N LEU A 98 -13.31 -0.05 9.93
CA LEU A 98 -13.47 -0.80 8.67
C LEU A 98 -14.12 -2.20 8.83
N SER A 99 -15.16 -2.46 8.06
CA SER A 99 -15.74 -3.81 7.98
C SER A 99 -14.71 -4.83 7.47
N SER A 100 -14.87 -6.10 7.85
CA SER A 100 -14.02 -7.20 7.35
C SER A 100 -13.96 -7.23 5.82
N ALA A 101 -15.07 -6.94 5.15
CA ALA A 101 -15.15 -6.85 3.69
C ALA A 101 -14.31 -5.70 3.12
N GLN A 102 -14.27 -4.54 3.77
CA GLN A 102 -13.44 -3.40 3.35
C GLN A 102 -11.95 -3.71 3.52
N LEU A 103 -11.56 -4.35 4.63
CA LEU A 103 -10.19 -4.77 4.86
C LEU A 103 -9.74 -5.79 3.80
N GLU A 104 -10.58 -6.79 3.51
CA GLU A 104 -10.29 -7.79 2.48
C GLU A 104 -10.16 -7.16 1.09
N TYR A 105 -11.01 -6.19 0.76
CA TYR A 105 -10.92 -5.42 -0.49
C TYR A 105 -9.60 -4.64 -0.60
N LEU A 106 -9.20 -3.92 0.46
CA LEU A 106 -7.95 -3.16 0.49
C LEU A 106 -6.72 -4.08 0.38
N GLU A 107 -6.73 -5.21 1.07
CA GLU A 107 -5.67 -6.22 0.97
C GLU A 107 -5.59 -6.83 -0.43
N ALA A 108 -6.73 -7.20 -1.03
CA ALA A 108 -6.78 -7.74 -2.38
C ALA A 108 -6.22 -6.73 -3.40
N ARG A 109 -6.58 -5.45 -3.29
CA ARG A 109 -6.07 -4.39 -4.15
C ARG A 109 -4.56 -4.20 -4.00
N LYS A 110 -4.04 -4.20 -2.75
CA LYS A 110 -2.58 -4.15 -2.51
C LYS A 110 -1.87 -5.36 -3.14
N ARG A 111 -2.42 -6.57 -3.00
CA ARG A 111 -1.87 -7.79 -3.61
C ARG A 111 -1.87 -7.74 -5.13
N GLU A 112 -2.95 -7.26 -5.75
CA GLU A 112 -3.04 -7.12 -7.21
C GLU A 112 -1.97 -6.16 -7.73
N ILE A 113 -1.76 -5.01 -7.06
CA ILE A 113 -0.72 -4.05 -7.41
C ILE A 113 0.67 -4.70 -7.36
N LEU A 114 0.97 -5.46 -6.30
CA LEU A 114 2.22 -6.20 -6.20
C LEU A 114 2.40 -7.17 -7.37
N LEU A 115 1.37 -7.93 -7.73
CA LEU A 115 1.45 -8.86 -8.85
C LEU A 115 1.62 -8.14 -10.20
N LEU A 116 0.92 -7.03 -10.41
CA LEU A 116 0.95 -6.26 -11.65
C LEU A 116 2.33 -5.66 -11.92
N TYR A 117 2.93 -5.00 -10.91
CA TYR A 117 4.19 -4.28 -11.09
C TYR A 117 5.42 -5.11 -10.75
N LEU A 118 5.32 -6.00 -9.76
CA LEU A 118 6.46 -6.72 -9.20
C LEU A 118 6.40 -8.25 -9.42
N GLY A 119 5.28 -8.80 -9.87
CA GLY A 119 5.09 -10.25 -10.01
C GLY A 119 5.98 -10.94 -11.05
N ARG A 120 6.58 -10.18 -11.98
CA ARG A 120 7.62 -10.68 -12.90
C ARG A 120 9.04 -10.58 -12.34
N LEU A 121 9.28 -9.66 -11.40
CA LEU A 121 10.61 -9.37 -10.84
C LEU A 121 10.89 -10.23 -9.62
N PHE A 122 9.90 -10.41 -8.76
CA PHE A 122 10.00 -11.24 -7.58
C PHE A 122 9.12 -12.46 -7.77
N ARG A 123 9.65 -13.63 -7.38
CA ARG A 123 8.85 -14.84 -7.24
C ARG A 123 7.94 -14.64 -6.03
N VAL A 124 6.91 -13.82 -6.18
CA VAL A 124 5.85 -13.65 -5.19
C VAL A 124 5.36 -15.06 -4.93
N LYS A 125 5.60 -15.58 -3.72
CA LYS A 125 5.06 -16.88 -3.31
C LYS A 125 3.56 -16.75 -3.55
N SER A 126 3.05 -17.40 -4.59
CA SER A 126 1.62 -17.53 -4.80
C SER A 126 1.07 -18.12 -3.50
N TYR A 127 0.33 -17.30 -2.74
CA TYR A 127 -0.37 -17.81 -1.57
C TYR A 127 -1.30 -18.93 -2.08
N PRO A 128 -1.37 -20.07 -1.38
CA PRO A 128 -2.19 -21.18 -1.81
C PRO A 128 -3.61 -20.68 -2.03
N CYS A 129 -4.14 -20.91 -3.23
CA CYS A 129 -5.48 -20.53 -3.61
C CYS A 129 -6.44 -21.10 -2.56
N THR A 130 -7.16 -20.24 -1.84
CA THR A 130 -8.15 -20.64 -0.83
C THR A 130 -9.45 -21.16 -1.45
N HIS A 131 -9.38 -21.89 -2.57
CA HIS A 131 -10.46 -22.76 -2.99
C HIS A 131 -10.34 -24.09 -2.24
N ARG A 132 -10.76 -24.05 -0.97
CA ARG A 132 -11.04 -25.25 -0.20
C ARG A 132 -12.39 -25.81 -0.69
N LYS A 133 -12.38 -27.03 -1.22
CA LYS A 133 -13.58 -27.82 -1.48
C LYS A 133 -14.27 -28.20 -0.17
#